data_AF-A0A1J5L2I5-F1
#
_entry.id   AF-A0A1J5L2I5-F1
#
_cell.length_a   1.000
_cell.length_b   1.000
_cell.length_c   1.000
_cell.angle_alpha   90.00
_cell.angle_beta   90.00
_cell.angle_gamma   90.00
#
_symmetry.space_group_name_H-M   'P 1'
#
loop_
_entity.id
_entity.type
_entity.pdbx_description
1 polymer ?
#
loop_
_entity_poly.entity_id
_entity_poly.type
_entity_poly.pdbx_seq_one_letter_code
_entity_poly.pdbx_strand_id
1 'polypeptide(L)'
;MKRTIILLIAILLLPNFGNAQDHLNDYKYIIVPDQFDFLKGKDKYQVNSLTTFLFNKHGYSAFMEGEEFPQELKNNRCLGLTSEVVEAKGGFLITRLQINLINCDGKVIMSSRIGETKEKRYEKAYGLAIRDAFVSFQEVNHVYKPNPEIAGITTSNSAKTEASEEEITKLKKELETLKAEKEKANVVVGVPAATTAVVVSEGEIVASTTNQESETQKYSDKNEDLLFAQPIDNGFQLVDMEPKKVMVLYYTDKKDVFIVKGKDAIVFKKDGLWVMSENNGSELKATVLNIKF
;
A
#
# COMPACT_ATOMS: atom_id res chain seq x y z
N MET A 1 -18.19 -59.13 17.02
CA MET A 1 -18.68 -58.22 18.09
C MET A 1 -17.56 -57.44 18.77
N LYS A 2 -16.70 -58.00 19.65
CA LYS A 2 -15.63 -57.17 20.31
C LYS A 2 -14.71 -56.41 19.33
N ARG A 3 -14.22 -57.05 18.26
CA ARG A 3 -13.36 -56.38 17.24
C ARG A 3 -14.06 -55.26 16.46
N THR A 4 -15.36 -55.38 16.20
CA THR A 4 -16.14 -54.34 15.47
C THR A 4 -16.48 -53.15 16.37
N ILE A 5 -16.66 -53.37 17.68
CA ILE A 5 -16.87 -52.31 18.67
C ILE A 5 -15.59 -51.46 18.84
N ILE A 6 -14.40 -52.09 18.84
CA ILE A 6 -13.11 -51.37 18.96
C ILE A 6 -12.87 -50.43 17.77
N LEU A 7 -13.23 -50.85 16.54
CA LEU A 7 -13.12 -50.01 15.34
C LEU A 7 -14.09 -48.80 15.37
N LEU A 8 -15.29 -48.96 15.90
CA LEU A 8 -16.25 -47.86 16.07
C LEU A 8 -15.80 -46.83 17.11
N ILE A 9 -15.16 -47.28 18.20
CA ILE A 9 -14.61 -46.38 19.24
C ILE A 9 -13.39 -45.59 18.71
N ALA A 10 -12.55 -46.19 17.87
CA ALA A 10 -11.38 -45.52 17.29
C ALA A 10 -11.77 -44.35 16.35
N ILE A 11 -12.89 -44.45 15.64
CA ILE A 11 -13.40 -43.38 14.76
C ILE A 11 -13.95 -42.18 15.56
N LEU A 12 -14.43 -42.40 16.79
CA LEU A 12 -14.98 -41.35 17.65
C LEU A 12 -13.90 -40.48 18.35
N LEU A 13 -12.61 -40.83 18.20
CA LEU A 13 -11.47 -40.15 18.81
C LEU A 13 -10.65 -39.30 17.83
N LEU A 14 -11.16 -39.08 16.61
CA LEU A 14 -10.59 -38.08 15.71
C LEU A 14 -10.81 -36.68 16.33
N PRO A 15 -9.74 -35.92 16.67
CA PRO A 15 -9.92 -34.58 17.18
C PRO A 15 -10.56 -33.71 16.10
N ASN A 16 -11.65 -33.02 16.46
CA ASN A 16 -12.16 -31.93 15.64
C ASN A 16 -11.11 -30.82 15.67
N PHE A 17 -10.31 -30.73 14.60
CA PHE A 17 -9.46 -29.58 14.33
C PHE A 17 -10.35 -28.38 14.00
N GLY A 18 -10.86 -27.72 15.05
CA GLY A 18 -11.48 -26.41 14.92
C GLY A 18 -10.44 -25.45 14.37
N ASN A 19 -10.73 -24.83 13.23
CA ASN A 19 -9.82 -23.90 12.56
C ASN A 19 -9.65 -22.63 13.42
N ALA A 20 -8.62 -22.61 14.26
CA ALA A 20 -8.20 -21.42 15.00
C ALA A 20 -7.39 -20.47 14.10
N GLN A 21 -7.98 -20.04 12.98
CA GLN A 21 -7.35 -19.20 11.96
C GLN A 21 -8.34 -18.16 11.41
N ASP A 22 -8.55 -17.08 12.16
CA ASP A 22 -9.23 -15.88 11.63
C ASP A 22 -8.59 -14.55 12.09
N HIS A 23 -7.54 -14.58 12.92
CA HIS A 23 -6.88 -13.37 13.45
C HIS A 23 -6.12 -12.52 12.42
N LEU A 24 -5.83 -13.03 11.22
CA LEU A 24 -5.21 -12.22 10.16
C LEU A 24 -6.21 -11.20 9.59
N ASN A 25 -7.49 -11.57 9.52
CA ASN A 25 -8.57 -10.74 8.97
C ASN A 25 -8.94 -9.58 9.90
N ASP A 26 -8.58 -9.64 11.18
CA ASP A 26 -8.80 -8.57 12.17
C ASP A 26 -7.99 -7.29 11.87
N TYR A 27 -6.95 -7.39 11.03
CA TYR A 27 -6.05 -6.29 10.68
C TYR A 27 -6.23 -5.90 9.21
N LYS A 28 -6.25 -4.60 8.94
CA LYS A 28 -6.49 -4.06 7.59
C LYS A 28 -5.21 -3.82 6.79
N TYR A 29 -4.11 -3.56 7.50
CA TYR A 29 -2.86 -3.10 6.90
C TYR A 29 -1.67 -4.00 7.25
N ILE A 30 -0.62 -3.95 6.43
CA ILE A 30 0.70 -4.49 6.74
C ILE A 30 1.69 -3.32 6.77
N ILE A 31 2.47 -3.22 7.85
CA ILE A 31 3.55 -2.24 8.00
C ILE A 31 4.86 -2.98 7.80
N VAL A 32 5.65 -2.59 6.79
CA VAL A 32 6.99 -3.14 6.56
C VAL A 32 8.00 -2.14 7.12
N PRO A 33 8.89 -2.50 8.06
CA PRO A 33 9.97 -1.63 8.50
C PRO A 33 10.79 -1.10 7.32
N ASP A 34 11.46 0.06 7.46
CA ASP A 34 12.36 0.57 6.41
C ASP A 34 13.75 -0.10 6.42
N GLN A 35 14.05 -0.83 7.50
CA GLN A 35 15.23 -1.67 7.67
C GLN A 35 14.85 -2.90 8.50
N PHE A 36 15.35 -4.09 8.12
CA PHE A 36 15.28 -5.28 8.97
C PHE A 36 16.57 -5.46 9.78
N ASP A 37 16.47 -6.03 10.98
CA ASP A 37 17.57 -6.16 11.94
C ASP A 37 18.82 -6.90 11.40
N PHE A 38 18.62 -7.90 10.53
CA PHE A 38 19.73 -8.63 9.90
C PHE A 38 20.46 -7.82 8.81
N LEU A 39 19.89 -6.68 8.38
CA LEU A 39 20.43 -5.83 7.31
C LEU A 39 21.11 -4.58 7.87
N LYS A 40 22.38 -4.41 7.52
CA LYS A 40 23.16 -3.21 7.83
C LYS A 40 22.86 -2.08 6.83
N GLY A 41 21.67 -1.48 6.94
CA GLY A 41 21.21 -0.31 6.18
C GLY A 41 19.75 -0.41 5.68
N LYS A 42 19.08 0.74 5.54
CA LYS A 42 17.70 0.86 5.03
C LYS A 42 17.54 0.27 3.63
N ASP A 43 16.44 -0.44 3.42
CA ASP A 43 16.07 -1.21 2.22
C ASP A 43 17.25 -1.91 1.52
N LYS A 44 18.21 -2.43 2.29
CA LYS A 44 19.42 -2.99 1.73
C LYS A 44 19.07 -4.22 0.90
N TYR A 45 19.60 -4.26 -0.32
CA TYR A 45 19.25 -5.28 -1.31
C TYR A 45 17.77 -5.31 -1.72
N GLN A 46 17.03 -4.20 -1.53
CA GLN A 46 15.61 -4.05 -1.87
C GLN A 46 14.69 -5.03 -1.14
N VAL A 47 15.10 -5.51 0.04
CA VAL A 47 14.40 -6.56 0.80
C VAL A 47 13.11 -6.03 1.42
N ASN A 48 13.10 -4.79 1.88
CA ASN A 48 11.94 -4.11 2.47
C ASN A 48 10.97 -3.76 1.33
N SER A 49 11.45 -3.11 0.25
CA SER A 49 10.68 -2.81 -0.96
C SER A 49 10.04 -4.05 -1.59
N LEU A 50 10.80 -5.16 -1.70
CA LEU A 50 10.29 -6.41 -2.23
C LEU A 50 9.19 -7.00 -1.34
N THR A 51 9.33 -6.91 -0.01
CA THR A 51 8.34 -7.42 0.93
C THR A 51 7.03 -6.63 0.82
N THR A 52 7.09 -5.29 0.84
CA THR A 52 5.94 -4.41 0.60
C THR A 52 5.27 -4.70 -0.76
N PHE A 53 6.07 -4.82 -1.82
CA PHE A 53 5.57 -5.15 -3.16
C PHE A 53 4.86 -6.51 -3.22
N LEU A 54 5.37 -7.53 -2.54
CA LEU A 54 4.76 -8.87 -2.54
C LEU A 54 3.42 -8.88 -1.81
N PHE A 55 3.29 -8.19 -0.67
CA PHE A 55 2.01 -8.03 0.01
C PHE A 55 0.99 -7.29 -0.87
N ASN A 56 1.36 -6.13 -1.44
CA ASN A 56 0.48 -5.37 -2.34
C ASN A 56 0.07 -6.18 -3.58
N LYS A 57 1.01 -6.91 -4.18
CA LYS A 57 0.75 -7.79 -5.34
C LYS A 57 -0.27 -8.91 -5.04
N HIS A 58 -0.34 -9.36 -3.78
CA HIS A 58 -1.21 -10.45 -3.34
C HIS A 58 -2.43 -9.97 -2.55
N GLY A 59 -2.83 -8.70 -2.70
CA GLY A 59 -4.13 -8.19 -2.24
C GLY A 59 -4.15 -7.58 -0.83
N TYR A 60 -3.02 -7.57 -0.13
CA TYR A 60 -2.88 -6.90 1.17
C TYR A 60 -2.63 -5.40 0.94
N SER A 61 -3.04 -4.54 1.88
CA SER A 61 -2.66 -3.12 1.87
C SER A 61 -1.38 -2.90 2.69
N ALA A 62 -0.22 -2.94 2.04
CA ALA A 62 1.09 -2.84 2.67
C ALA A 62 1.79 -1.51 2.39
N PHE A 63 2.39 -0.94 3.44
CA PHE A 63 3.16 0.31 3.39
C PHE A 63 4.50 0.12 4.09
N MET A 64 5.56 0.70 3.54
CA MET A 64 6.86 0.76 4.21
C MET A 64 6.89 1.92 5.23
N GLU A 65 7.61 1.77 6.33
CA GLU A 65 7.85 2.89 7.24
C GLU A 65 8.55 4.05 6.52
N GLY A 66 8.05 5.26 6.73
CA GLY A 66 8.47 6.45 5.98
C GLY A 66 7.63 6.76 4.72
N GLU A 67 6.77 5.85 4.26
CA GLU A 67 5.74 6.14 3.24
C GLU A 67 4.52 6.86 3.83
N GLU A 68 3.67 7.40 2.96
CA GLU A 68 2.44 8.05 3.41
C GLU A 68 1.37 7.01 3.82
N PHE A 69 1.22 6.82 5.12
CA PHE A 69 0.15 5.98 5.68
C PHE A 69 -1.25 6.61 5.52
N PRO A 70 -2.31 5.80 5.33
CA PRO A 70 -3.70 6.25 5.45
C PRO A 70 -4.00 6.89 6.80
N GLN A 71 -4.92 7.85 6.85
CA GLN A 71 -5.16 8.64 8.06
C GLN A 71 -5.63 7.78 9.26
N GLU A 72 -6.38 6.72 9.01
CA GLU A 72 -6.76 5.75 10.04
C GLU A 72 -5.55 4.99 10.62
N LEU A 73 -4.57 4.60 9.80
CA LEU A 73 -3.34 3.93 10.23
C LEU A 73 -2.37 4.90 10.94
N LYS A 74 -2.34 6.18 10.52
CA LYS A 74 -1.64 7.27 11.24
C LYS A 74 -2.22 7.46 12.64
N ASN A 75 -3.55 7.43 12.78
CA ASN A 75 -4.25 7.62 14.05
C ASN A 75 -4.21 6.38 14.96
N ASN A 76 -4.19 5.18 14.38
CA ASN A 76 -4.16 3.91 15.11
C ASN A 76 -3.28 2.88 14.38
N ARG A 77 -2.02 2.76 14.82
CA ARG A 77 -1.06 1.78 14.26
C ARG A 77 -1.48 0.32 14.48
N CYS A 78 -2.29 0.01 15.50
CA CYS A 78 -2.76 -1.36 15.76
C CYS A 78 -3.70 -1.90 14.67
N LEU A 79 -4.24 -1.06 13.78
CA LEU A 79 -4.98 -1.51 12.59
C LEU A 79 -4.10 -2.26 11.58
N GLY A 80 -2.77 -2.21 11.72
CA GLY A 80 -1.80 -2.92 10.89
C GLY A 80 -0.98 -3.95 11.64
N LEU A 81 -0.51 -4.97 10.92
CA LEU A 81 0.49 -5.92 11.38
C LEU A 81 1.88 -5.50 10.89
N THR A 82 2.87 -5.50 11.78
CA THR A 82 4.27 -5.34 11.38
C THR A 82 4.76 -6.63 10.73
N SER A 83 5.20 -6.54 9.47
CA SER A 83 5.89 -7.61 8.76
C SER A 83 7.37 -7.58 9.10
N GLU A 84 7.79 -8.40 10.05
CA GLU A 84 9.20 -8.66 10.38
C GLU A 84 9.76 -9.75 9.44
N VAL A 85 11.01 -9.59 8.99
CA VAL A 85 11.74 -10.64 8.26
C VAL A 85 12.99 -11.02 9.07
N VAL A 86 13.15 -12.31 9.37
CA VAL A 86 14.22 -12.85 10.23
C VAL A 86 15.02 -13.94 9.51
N GLU A 87 16.31 -14.05 9.86
CA GLU A 87 17.15 -15.16 9.43
C GLU A 87 16.83 -16.43 10.24
N ALA A 88 16.38 -17.48 9.55
CA ALA A 88 16.06 -18.75 10.19
C ALA A 88 17.34 -19.57 10.45
N LYS A 89 17.40 -20.25 11.60
CA LYS A 89 18.62 -20.92 12.07
C LYS A 89 19.05 -22.11 11.21
N GLY A 90 20.37 -22.23 11.02
CA GLY A 90 21.05 -23.40 10.48
C GLY A 90 21.20 -23.41 8.95
N GLY A 91 22.12 -24.25 8.46
CA GLY A 91 22.46 -24.35 7.04
C GLY A 91 23.77 -23.63 6.71
N PHE A 92 24.80 -24.39 6.31
CA PHE A 92 26.08 -23.82 5.88
C PHE A 92 25.97 -23.34 4.43
N LEU A 93 26.25 -22.05 4.19
CA LEU A 93 26.15 -21.40 2.88
C LEU A 93 24.73 -21.45 2.25
N ILE A 94 23.69 -21.43 3.07
CA ILE A 94 22.28 -21.35 2.65
C ILE A 94 21.68 -20.10 3.28
N THR A 95 21.08 -19.22 2.46
CA THR A 95 20.27 -18.11 2.97
C THR A 95 18.88 -18.65 3.31
N ARG A 96 18.43 -18.41 4.54
CA ARG A 96 17.10 -18.83 5.02
C ARG A 96 16.39 -17.66 5.67
N LEU A 97 15.21 -17.32 5.17
CA LEU A 97 14.40 -16.23 5.70
C LEU A 97 13.00 -16.73 6.08
N GLN A 98 12.45 -16.15 7.14
CA GLN A 98 11.06 -16.32 7.54
C GLN A 98 10.44 -14.93 7.73
N ILE A 99 9.17 -14.80 7.36
CA ILE A 99 8.38 -13.57 7.49
C ILE A 99 7.38 -13.79 8.63
N ASN A 100 7.36 -12.90 9.61
CA ASN A 100 6.41 -12.91 10.73
C ASN A 100 5.51 -11.67 10.63
N LEU A 101 4.19 -11.89 10.72
CA LEU A 101 3.22 -10.82 10.88
C LEU A 101 2.91 -10.67 12.38
N ILE A 102 3.25 -9.52 12.94
CA ILE A 102 3.25 -9.23 14.37
C ILE A 102 2.25 -8.12 14.66
N ASN A 103 1.44 -8.27 15.71
CA ASN A 103 0.54 -7.20 16.13
C ASN A 103 1.25 -6.11 16.96
N CYS A 104 0.52 -5.05 17.33
CA CYS A 104 1.11 -3.95 18.10
C CYS A 104 1.54 -4.33 19.53
N ASP A 105 1.09 -5.46 20.07
CA ASP A 105 1.55 -6.02 21.36
C ASP A 105 2.86 -6.82 21.23
N GLY A 106 3.42 -6.95 20.02
CA GLY A 106 4.61 -7.77 19.76
C GLY A 106 4.31 -9.28 19.62
N LYS A 107 3.04 -9.68 19.49
CA LYS A 107 2.64 -11.08 19.32
C LYS A 107 2.59 -11.45 17.84
N VAL A 108 3.27 -12.54 17.47
CA VAL A 108 3.18 -13.13 16.13
C VAL A 108 1.77 -13.69 15.90
N ILE A 109 1.07 -13.14 14.91
CA ILE A 109 -0.26 -13.57 14.46
C ILE A 109 -0.15 -14.66 13.38
N MET A 110 0.83 -14.54 12.49
CA MET A 110 1.12 -15.54 11.46
C MET A 110 2.61 -15.55 11.13
N SER A 111 3.19 -16.73 10.91
CA SER A 111 4.52 -16.90 10.33
C SER A 111 4.41 -17.57 8.96
N SER A 112 5.28 -17.19 8.04
CA SER A 112 5.49 -17.91 6.80
C SER A 112 6.19 -19.24 7.02
N ARG A 113 6.20 -20.09 5.99
CA ARG A 113 7.24 -21.13 5.86
C ARG A 113 8.61 -20.47 5.77
N ILE A 114 9.66 -21.21 6.13
CA ILE A 114 11.04 -20.80 5.87
C ILE A 114 11.27 -20.90 4.36
N GLY A 115 11.64 -19.78 3.73
CA GLY A 115 12.12 -19.76 2.35
C GLY A 115 13.63 -19.90 2.33
N GLU A 116 14.17 -20.73 1.42
CA GLU A 116 15.62 -21.01 1.39
C GLU A 116 16.25 -21.01 0.00
N THR A 117 17.54 -20.67 -0.07
CA THR A 117 18.31 -20.72 -1.33
C THR A 117 19.80 -20.94 -1.12
N LYS A 118 20.44 -21.52 -2.14
CA LYS A 118 21.89 -21.78 -2.23
C LYS A 118 22.63 -20.76 -3.11
N GLU A 119 21.95 -19.72 -3.62
CA GLU A 119 22.61 -18.58 -4.28
C GLU A 119 23.48 -17.84 -3.25
N LYS A 120 24.71 -17.49 -3.65
CA LYS A 120 25.74 -16.92 -2.77
C LYS A 120 25.78 -15.40 -2.82
N ARG A 121 25.19 -14.78 -3.85
CA ARG A 121 25.07 -13.32 -3.93
C ARG A 121 23.89 -12.85 -3.10
N TYR A 122 24.15 -12.25 -1.94
CA TYR A 122 23.16 -11.75 -0.98
C TYR A 122 21.94 -11.06 -1.61
N GLU A 123 22.16 -10.16 -2.57
CA GLU A 123 21.10 -9.45 -3.28
C GLU A 123 20.07 -10.38 -3.93
N LYS A 124 20.55 -11.42 -4.61
CA LYS A 124 19.71 -12.44 -5.23
C LYS A 124 19.23 -13.46 -4.22
N ALA A 125 20.05 -13.80 -3.24
CA ALA A 125 19.75 -14.80 -2.23
C ALA A 125 18.55 -14.38 -1.36
N TYR A 126 18.56 -13.15 -0.82
CA TYR A 126 17.42 -12.62 -0.07
C TYR A 126 16.19 -12.49 -0.97
N GLY A 127 16.34 -11.95 -2.19
CA GLY A 127 15.22 -11.84 -3.14
C GLY A 127 14.57 -13.17 -3.53
N LEU A 128 15.31 -14.28 -3.52
CA LEU A 128 14.78 -15.63 -3.74
C LEU A 128 14.13 -16.18 -2.45
N ALA A 129 14.82 -16.12 -1.32
CA ALA A 129 14.33 -16.64 -0.04
C ALA A 129 13.04 -15.94 0.42
N ILE A 130 12.92 -14.61 0.24
CA ILE A 130 11.68 -13.87 0.55
C ILE A 130 10.52 -14.38 -0.31
N ARG A 131 10.73 -14.53 -1.63
CA ARG A 131 9.67 -14.99 -2.54
C ARG A 131 9.21 -16.41 -2.22
N ASP A 132 10.13 -17.28 -1.82
CA ASP A 132 9.85 -18.66 -1.41
C ASP A 132 9.12 -18.72 -0.05
N ALA A 133 9.52 -17.90 0.92
CA ALA A 133 8.80 -17.73 2.18
C ALA A 133 7.38 -17.18 1.95
N PHE A 134 7.27 -16.17 1.09
CA PHE A 134 6.02 -15.43 0.83
C PHE A 134 4.89 -16.29 0.26
N VAL A 135 5.19 -17.46 -0.33
CA VAL A 135 4.16 -18.40 -0.82
C VAL A 135 3.11 -18.72 0.24
N SER A 136 3.48 -18.73 1.53
CA SER A 136 2.54 -18.90 2.65
C SER A 136 1.43 -17.85 2.77
N PHE A 137 1.56 -16.68 2.14
CA PHE A 137 0.55 -15.62 2.15
C PHE A 137 -0.22 -15.49 0.82
N GLN A 138 0.19 -16.21 -0.23
CA GLN A 138 -0.38 -16.06 -1.58
C GLN A 138 -1.80 -16.63 -1.74
N GLU A 139 -2.13 -17.65 -0.94
CA GLU A 139 -3.40 -18.38 -0.99
C GLU A 139 -4.34 -18.02 0.17
N VAL A 140 -3.90 -17.13 1.06
CA VAL A 140 -4.73 -16.67 2.18
C VAL A 140 -5.65 -15.57 1.67
N ASN A 141 -6.94 -15.87 1.57
CA ASN A 141 -7.99 -14.90 1.25
C ASN A 141 -8.17 -13.90 2.40
N HIS A 142 -7.31 -12.87 2.45
CA HIS A 142 -7.44 -11.77 3.39
C HIS A 142 -8.67 -10.94 3.04
N VAL A 143 -9.64 -10.90 3.95
CA VAL A 143 -10.83 -10.06 3.85
C VAL A 143 -11.00 -9.39 5.20
N TYR A 144 -10.70 -8.10 5.27
CA TYR A 144 -10.73 -7.34 6.52
C TYR A 144 -12.10 -7.43 7.21
N LYS A 145 -12.10 -7.94 8.45
CA LYS A 145 -13.23 -8.01 9.38
C LYS A 145 -12.91 -7.06 10.54
N PRO A 146 -13.67 -5.96 10.72
CA PRO A 146 -13.37 -5.01 11.80
C PRO A 146 -13.50 -5.68 13.18
N ASN A 147 -12.38 -5.79 13.90
CA ASN A 147 -12.37 -6.20 15.30
C ASN A 147 -12.59 -4.96 16.21
N PRO A 148 -13.67 -4.90 17.02
CA PRO A 148 -13.96 -3.75 17.88
C PRO A 148 -12.86 -3.43 18.91
N GLU A 149 -12.09 -4.41 19.37
CA GLU A 149 -11.01 -4.21 20.34
C GLU A 149 -9.82 -3.48 19.71
N ILE A 150 -9.56 -3.72 18.43
CA ILE A 150 -8.46 -3.11 17.67
C ILE A 150 -8.89 -1.74 17.12
N ALA A 151 -10.11 -1.64 16.58
CA ALA A 151 -10.66 -0.39 16.06
C ALA A 151 -11.06 0.61 17.15
N GLY A 152 -11.42 0.13 18.35
CA GLY A 152 -11.96 0.91 19.46
C GLY A 152 -10.92 1.61 20.36
N ILE A 153 -9.62 1.41 20.12
CA ILE A 153 -8.53 1.98 20.94
C ILE A 153 -8.62 3.52 21.02
N THR A 154 -9.24 4.18 20.04
CA THR A 154 -9.50 5.63 20.01
C THR A 154 -10.62 6.13 20.93
N THR A 155 -11.35 5.26 21.67
CA THR A 155 -12.48 5.66 22.53
C THR A 155 -12.37 5.15 23.97
N SER A 156 -11.14 5.04 24.49
CA SER A 156 -10.87 4.87 25.93
C SER A 156 -10.03 6.02 26.50
N ASN A 157 -10.43 7.26 26.21
CA ASN A 157 -10.09 8.46 26.99
C ASN A 157 -11.01 9.64 26.64
N SER A 158 -12.31 9.51 26.93
CA SER A 158 -13.22 10.68 27.06
C SER A 158 -14.42 10.35 27.97
N ALA A 159 -14.77 11.32 28.83
CA ALA A 159 -15.65 11.26 30.02
C ALA A 159 -14.96 10.64 31.26
N LYS A 160 -14.55 11.39 32.29
CA LYS A 160 -15.16 12.53 33.01
C LYS A 160 -14.03 13.35 33.72
N THR A 161 -14.14 14.60 34.22
CA THR A 161 -15.19 15.64 34.30
C THR A 161 -14.56 16.93 34.93
N GLU A 162 -15.17 18.12 34.73
CA GLU A 162 -14.98 19.39 35.51
C GLU A 162 -13.56 19.98 35.67
N ALA A 163 -13.11 20.83 34.72
CA ALA A 163 -11.97 21.75 34.95
C ALA A 163 -11.86 23.00 34.04
N SER A 164 -12.60 23.13 32.92
CA SER A 164 -12.22 24.08 31.84
C SER A 164 -13.11 25.32 31.61
N GLU A 165 -14.26 25.46 32.28
CA GLU A 165 -15.14 26.63 32.05
C GLU A 165 -14.53 27.94 32.60
N GLU A 166 -13.74 27.87 33.68
CA GLU A 166 -13.06 29.03 34.26
C GLU A 166 -11.85 29.51 33.43
N GLU A 167 -11.06 28.60 32.84
CA GLU A 167 -9.95 28.99 31.97
C GLU A 167 -10.43 29.57 30.64
N ILE A 168 -11.47 28.98 30.02
CA ILE A 168 -12.01 29.47 28.74
C ILE A 168 -12.64 30.86 28.91
N THR A 169 -13.25 31.16 30.06
CA THR A 169 -13.78 32.52 30.34
C THR A 169 -12.67 33.52 30.66
N LYS A 170 -11.59 33.11 31.33
CA LYS A 170 -10.43 33.97 31.61
C LYS A 170 -9.64 34.33 30.34
N LEU A 171 -9.36 33.35 29.48
CA LEU A 171 -8.64 33.53 28.21
C LEU A 171 -9.41 34.41 27.21
N LYS A 172 -10.75 34.30 27.16
CA LYS A 172 -11.58 35.19 26.33
C LYS A 172 -11.50 36.65 26.78
N LYS A 173 -11.45 36.89 28.10
CA LYS A 173 -11.37 38.25 28.67
C LYS A 173 -10.02 38.92 28.38
N GLU A 174 -8.94 38.15 28.42
CA GLU A 174 -7.58 38.60 28.09
C GLU A 174 -7.42 38.96 26.60
N LEU A 175 -8.11 38.22 25.72
CA LEU A 175 -8.16 38.46 24.28
C LEU A 175 -8.92 39.74 23.88
N GLU A 176 -9.86 40.22 24.71
CA GLU A 176 -10.53 41.51 24.49
C GLU A 176 -9.67 42.68 24.98
N THR A 177 -8.99 42.54 26.12
CA THR A 177 -8.08 43.59 26.62
C THR A 177 -6.92 43.88 25.67
N LEU A 178 -6.34 42.84 25.04
CA LEU A 178 -5.24 43.00 24.06
C LEU A 178 -5.69 43.61 22.72
N LYS A 179 -6.99 43.62 22.40
CA LYS A 179 -7.54 44.28 21.21
C LYS A 179 -7.77 45.77 21.47
N ALA A 180 -8.27 46.14 22.64
CA ALA A 180 -8.51 47.53 23.02
C ALA A 180 -7.23 48.39 23.10
N GLU A 181 -6.06 47.77 23.35
CA GLU A 181 -4.79 48.49 23.46
C GLU A 181 -4.11 48.77 22.10
N LYS A 182 -4.49 48.05 21.02
CA LYS A 182 -3.90 48.22 19.68
C LYS A 182 -4.49 49.34 18.82
N GLU A 183 -5.58 49.98 19.22
CA GLU A 183 -6.23 51.06 18.43
C GLU A 183 -5.74 52.48 18.74
N LYS A 184 -4.74 52.67 19.62
CA LYS A 184 -4.26 54.01 20.05
C LYS A 184 -2.93 54.50 19.45
N ALA A 185 -2.48 53.93 18.33
CA ALA A 185 -1.25 54.39 17.67
C ALA A 185 -1.30 54.30 16.13
N ASN A 186 -1.89 55.30 15.46
CA ASN A 186 -1.66 55.53 14.04
C ASN A 186 -1.83 57.00 13.61
N VAL A 187 -0.71 57.72 13.44
CA VAL A 187 -0.61 59.06 12.82
C VAL A 187 0.84 59.26 12.29
N VAL A 188 1.18 59.95 11.19
CA VAL A 188 0.70 59.98 9.78
C VAL A 188 1.79 60.72 8.93
N VAL A 189 1.62 60.86 7.60
CA VAL A 189 2.54 61.54 6.62
C VAL A 189 3.82 60.74 6.27
N GLY A 190 4.31 60.66 5.03
CA GLY A 190 3.80 61.10 3.72
C GLY A 190 4.81 60.89 2.56
N VAL A 191 4.29 60.84 1.32
CA VAL A 191 4.96 60.76 -0.01
C VAL A 191 6.02 61.86 -0.29
N PRO A 192 6.91 61.82 -1.34
CA PRO A 192 6.85 61.05 -2.62
C PRO A 192 8.18 60.50 -3.24
N ALA A 193 8.07 59.94 -4.47
CA ALA A 193 8.98 60.07 -5.64
C ALA A 193 10.12 59.07 -5.97
N ALA A 194 9.81 58.16 -6.92
CA ALA A 194 10.40 58.06 -8.27
C ALA A 194 11.72 57.30 -8.62
N THR A 195 11.55 56.40 -9.62
CA THR A 195 12.42 56.01 -10.76
C THR A 195 13.55 54.95 -10.67
N THR A 196 13.44 53.95 -11.59
CA THR A 196 14.50 53.14 -12.27
C THR A 196 15.43 52.21 -11.45
N ALA A 197 15.83 51.02 -11.89
CA ALA A 197 15.47 50.19 -13.06
C ALA A 197 16.10 48.76 -12.97
N VAL A 198 15.40 47.72 -13.49
CA VAL A 198 15.94 46.45 -14.08
C VAL A 198 16.73 45.51 -13.10
N VAL A 199 16.45 44.20 -12.96
CA VAL A 199 16.74 43.08 -13.89
C VAL A 199 15.77 41.89 -13.67
N VAL A 200 15.15 41.44 -14.78
CA VAL A 200 14.87 40.06 -15.27
C VAL A 200 14.67 38.87 -14.29
N SER A 201 13.49 38.23 -14.45
CA SER A 201 13.12 36.79 -14.54
C SER A 201 14.00 35.68 -13.91
N GLU A 202 13.48 34.54 -13.43
CA GLU A 202 12.37 33.71 -13.96
C GLU A 202 11.31 33.36 -12.89
N GLY A 203 10.06 33.16 -13.30
CA GLY A 203 8.94 32.90 -12.39
C GLY A 203 8.75 31.44 -11.99
N GLU A 204 9.22 31.09 -10.79
CA GLU A 204 8.55 30.09 -9.95
C GLU A 204 7.35 30.76 -9.27
N ILE A 205 6.14 30.18 -9.28
CA ILE A 205 5.42 29.76 -8.05
C ILE A 205 4.09 29.03 -8.30
N VAL A 206 4.02 27.86 -7.65
CA VAL A 206 2.93 27.35 -6.79
C VAL A 206 1.57 26.96 -7.41
N ALA A 207 1.14 25.76 -7.01
CA ALA A 207 -0.17 25.17 -7.20
C ALA A 207 -1.33 25.99 -6.62
N SER A 208 -2.56 25.71 -7.05
CA SER A 208 -3.70 25.89 -6.16
C SER A 208 -4.75 24.79 -6.34
N THR A 209 -5.11 24.19 -5.21
CA THR A 209 -6.20 23.24 -4.98
C THR A 209 -7.56 23.82 -5.37
N THR A 210 -8.52 23.00 -5.83
CA THR A 210 -9.94 23.08 -5.43
C THR A 210 -10.73 21.81 -5.84
N ASN A 211 -11.29 21.16 -4.82
CA ASN A 211 -12.53 20.35 -4.71
C ASN A 211 -13.04 19.43 -5.83
N GLN A 212 -13.35 18.19 -5.38
CA GLN A 212 -14.61 17.39 -5.58
C GLN A 212 -15.26 17.40 -6.99
N GLU A 213 -15.58 16.25 -7.59
CA GLU A 213 -16.67 15.38 -7.11
C GLU A 213 -16.48 13.88 -7.46
N SER A 214 -17.37 13.03 -6.95
CA SER A 214 -17.28 11.57 -7.01
C SER A 214 -18.16 10.99 -8.11
N GLU A 215 -17.59 10.21 -9.04
CA GLU A 215 -18.37 9.34 -9.95
C GLU A 215 -17.94 7.87 -9.87
N THR A 216 -18.63 7.16 -8.98
CA THR A 216 -19.20 5.82 -9.16
C THR A 216 -18.64 4.98 -10.31
N GLN A 217 -17.78 4.00 -9.99
CA GLN A 217 -17.36 3.00 -10.96
C GLN A 217 -18.53 2.10 -11.39
N LYS A 218 -18.89 2.15 -12.68
CA LYS A 218 -19.62 1.07 -13.34
C LYS A 218 -18.63 -0.04 -13.69
N TYR A 219 -18.65 -1.13 -12.93
CA TYR A 219 -18.16 -2.41 -13.46
C TYR A 219 -19.12 -2.89 -14.55
N SER A 220 -18.64 -2.91 -15.79
CA SER A 220 -19.38 -3.48 -16.93
C SER A 220 -19.29 -5.00 -16.86
N ASP A 221 -20.40 -5.65 -16.51
CA ASP A 221 -20.52 -7.11 -16.52
C ASP A 221 -20.75 -7.60 -17.97
N LYS A 222 -19.69 -7.56 -18.78
CA LYS A 222 -19.67 -8.04 -20.17
C LYS A 222 -18.33 -8.67 -20.52
N ASN A 223 -18.40 -9.91 -21.02
CA ASN A 223 -17.24 -10.70 -21.46
C ASN A 223 -16.75 -10.30 -22.88
N GLU A 224 -17.10 -9.10 -23.36
CA GLU A 224 -16.82 -8.61 -24.73
C GLU A 224 -15.47 -7.85 -24.81
N ASP A 225 -14.93 -7.37 -23.69
CA ASP A 225 -13.73 -6.51 -23.64
C ASP A 225 -12.41 -7.28 -23.42
N LEU A 226 -12.41 -8.62 -23.53
CA LEU A 226 -11.21 -9.45 -23.35
C LEU A 226 -10.32 -9.42 -24.61
N LEU A 227 -9.09 -8.92 -24.45
CA LEU A 227 -8.06 -8.88 -25.48
C LEU A 227 -7.00 -9.97 -25.25
N PHE A 228 -6.53 -10.59 -26.33
CA PHE A 228 -5.43 -11.55 -26.32
C PHE A 228 -4.18 -10.95 -26.96
N ALA A 229 -3.03 -11.03 -26.28
CA ALA A 229 -1.75 -10.55 -26.80
C ALA A 229 -1.01 -11.66 -27.56
N GLN A 230 -0.81 -11.48 -28.86
CA GLN A 230 -0.05 -12.38 -29.73
C GLN A 230 1.36 -11.81 -29.93
N PRO A 231 2.45 -12.57 -29.68
CA PRO A 231 3.81 -12.04 -29.80
C PRO A 231 4.17 -11.71 -31.26
N ILE A 232 4.92 -10.62 -31.43
CA ILE A 232 5.56 -10.19 -32.68
C ILE A 232 7.01 -9.74 -32.38
N ASP A 233 7.84 -9.59 -33.41
CA ASP A 233 9.30 -9.34 -33.31
C ASP A 233 9.70 -8.32 -32.22
N ASN A 234 8.97 -7.21 -32.11
CA ASN A 234 9.25 -6.11 -31.17
C ASN A 234 8.07 -5.78 -30.24
N GLY A 235 7.19 -6.72 -29.93
CA GLY A 235 6.11 -6.52 -28.95
C GLY A 235 4.96 -7.49 -29.10
N PHE A 236 3.72 -6.97 -29.09
CA PHE A 236 2.50 -7.77 -29.17
C PHE A 236 1.46 -7.16 -30.11
N GLN A 237 0.70 -8.00 -30.80
CA GLN A 237 -0.57 -7.64 -31.43
C GLN A 237 -1.71 -8.00 -30.48
N LEU A 238 -2.57 -7.04 -30.12
CA LEU A 238 -3.80 -7.34 -29.39
C LEU A 238 -4.92 -7.68 -30.36
N VAL A 239 -5.59 -8.80 -30.12
CA VAL A 239 -6.80 -9.23 -30.84
C VAL A 239 -7.97 -9.42 -29.89
N ASP A 240 -9.19 -9.26 -30.39
CA ASP A 240 -10.43 -9.59 -29.68
C ASP A 240 -10.77 -11.09 -29.76
N MET A 241 -11.99 -11.46 -29.36
CA MET A 241 -12.51 -12.83 -29.44
C MET A 241 -12.82 -13.31 -30.87
N GLU A 242 -12.86 -12.41 -31.87
CA GLU A 242 -13.08 -12.71 -33.30
C GLU A 242 -11.74 -12.71 -34.09
N PRO A 243 -10.62 -13.11 -33.45
CA PRO A 243 -9.24 -12.81 -33.82
C PRO A 243 -8.93 -11.50 -34.55
N LYS A 244 -9.73 -10.45 -34.39
CA LYS A 244 -9.57 -9.21 -35.14
C LYS A 244 -8.58 -8.30 -34.43
N LYS A 245 -7.63 -7.76 -35.20
CA LYS A 245 -6.59 -6.87 -34.68
C LYS A 245 -7.18 -5.57 -34.14
N VAL A 246 -7.03 -5.36 -32.83
CA VAL A 246 -7.47 -4.16 -32.10
C VAL A 246 -6.34 -3.11 -32.06
N MET A 247 -5.14 -3.50 -31.63
CA MET A 247 -3.99 -2.60 -31.58
C MET A 247 -2.65 -3.36 -31.65
N VAL A 248 -1.54 -2.62 -31.74
CA VAL A 248 -0.18 -3.17 -31.66
C VAL A 248 0.57 -2.44 -30.55
N LEU A 249 1.21 -3.22 -29.68
CA LEU A 249 2.06 -2.78 -28.59
C LEU A 249 3.53 -3.03 -28.97
N TYR A 250 4.39 -2.05 -28.72
CA TYR A 250 5.84 -2.17 -28.87
C TYR A 250 6.54 -2.19 -27.52
N TYR A 251 7.61 -2.98 -27.40
CA TYR A 251 8.44 -3.03 -26.20
C TYR A 251 9.05 -1.68 -25.85
N THR A 252 9.32 -1.48 -24.56
CA THR A 252 10.19 -0.43 -24.05
C THR A 252 11.26 -1.06 -23.15
N ASP A 253 12.29 -0.30 -22.76
CA ASP A 253 13.28 -0.74 -21.76
C ASP A 253 12.69 -0.89 -20.35
N LYS A 254 11.41 -0.53 -20.15
CA LYS A 254 10.67 -0.72 -18.90
C LYS A 254 9.79 -1.97 -19.00
N LYS A 255 10.00 -2.90 -18.08
CA LYS A 255 9.18 -4.10 -17.94
C LYS A 255 7.72 -3.73 -17.70
N ASP A 256 6.80 -4.48 -18.33
CA ASP A 256 5.35 -4.29 -18.22
C ASP A 256 4.87 -2.88 -18.65
N VAL A 257 5.63 -2.21 -19.53
CA VAL A 257 5.30 -0.94 -20.17
C VAL A 257 5.55 -1.04 -21.68
N PHE A 258 4.54 -0.68 -22.46
CA PHE A 258 4.52 -0.76 -23.91
C PHE A 258 4.07 0.56 -24.55
N ILE A 259 4.60 0.87 -25.73
CA ILE A 259 4.13 1.98 -26.56
C ILE A 259 3.01 1.48 -27.48
N VAL A 260 1.91 2.23 -27.61
CA VAL A 260 0.83 1.89 -28.54
C VAL A 260 1.16 2.42 -29.94
N LYS A 261 1.19 1.53 -30.94
CA LYS A 261 1.51 1.92 -32.32
C LYS A 261 0.49 2.92 -32.87
N GLY A 262 0.98 4.11 -33.24
CA GLY A 262 0.18 5.13 -33.94
C GLY A 262 -0.76 5.92 -33.03
N LYS A 263 -0.53 5.91 -31.71
CA LYS A 263 -1.19 6.75 -30.72
C LYS A 263 -0.14 7.33 -29.78
N ASP A 264 -0.39 8.53 -29.27
CA ASP A 264 0.37 9.12 -28.16
C ASP A 264 -0.07 8.47 -26.83
N ALA A 265 0.14 7.17 -26.73
CA ALA A 265 -0.36 6.34 -25.64
C ALA A 265 0.64 5.25 -25.23
N ILE A 266 0.62 4.92 -23.95
CA ILE A 266 1.31 3.76 -23.37
C ILE A 266 0.29 2.78 -22.77
N VAL A 267 0.59 1.48 -22.85
CA VAL A 267 -0.07 0.45 -22.05
C VAL A 267 0.91 -0.02 -21.00
N PHE A 268 0.53 0.11 -19.72
CA PHE A 268 1.38 -0.27 -18.60
C PHE A 268 0.58 -1.05 -17.56
N LYS A 269 1.27 -1.83 -16.73
CA LYS A 269 0.64 -2.56 -15.63
C LYS A 269 0.63 -1.71 -14.36
N LYS A 270 -0.56 -1.48 -13.79
CA LYS A 270 -0.76 -0.78 -12.52
C LYS A 270 -1.73 -1.60 -11.67
N ASP A 271 -1.36 -1.87 -10.42
CA ASP A 271 -2.19 -2.58 -9.44
C ASP A 271 -2.73 -3.94 -9.96
N GLY A 272 -1.90 -4.64 -10.76
CA GLY A 272 -2.25 -5.90 -11.40
C GLY A 272 -3.07 -5.78 -12.70
N LEU A 273 -3.70 -4.63 -12.94
CA LEU A 273 -4.49 -4.31 -14.13
C LEU A 273 -3.63 -3.74 -15.25
N TRP A 274 -4.03 -3.96 -16.50
CA TRP A 274 -3.46 -3.24 -17.63
C TRP A 274 -4.20 -1.92 -17.82
N VAL A 275 -3.45 -0.83 -17.97
CA VAL A 275 -4.00 0.52 -18.15
C VAL A 275 -3.39 1.11 -19.41
N MET A 276 -4.24 1.54 -20.35
CA MET A 276 -3.85 2.42 -21.44
C MET A 276 -3.97 3.86 -20.96
N SER A 277 -2.89 4.63 -21.07
CA SER A 277 -2.90 6.08 -20.86
C SER A 277 -2.58 6.76 -22.17
N GLU A 278 -3.55 7.48 -22.71
CA GLU A 278 -3.48 8.23 -23.96
C GLU A 278 -3.46 9.74 -23.66
N ASN A 279 -2.54 10.49 -24.28
CA ASN A 279 -2.36 11.92 -24.05
C ASN A 279 -2.32 12.65 -25.39
N ASN A 280 -3.32 13.50 -25.66
CA ASN A 280 -3.44 14.26 -26.92
C ASN A 280 -2.79 15.67 -26.84
N GLY A 281 -2.03 15.95 -25.78
CA GLY A 281 -1.42 17.26 -25.51
C GLY A 281 -2.32 18.25 -24.77
N SER A 282 -3.64 17.99 -24.69
CA SER A 282 -4.61 18.80 -23.91
C SER A 282 -5.23 18.01 -22.75
N GLU A 283 -5.43 16.71 -22.91
CA GLU A 283 -6.11 15.82 -21.97
C GLU A 283 -5.35 14.49 -21.82
N LEU A 284 -5.28 13.99 -20.59
CA LEU A 284 -4.75 12.66 -20.25
C LEU A 284 -5.89 11.71 -19.93
N LYS A 285 -6.14 10.73 -20.81
CA LYS A 285 -7.20 9.74 -20.66
C LYS A 285 -6.63 8.37 -20.29
N ALA A 286 -6.99 7.88 -19.10
CA ALA A 286 -6.70 6.52 -18.66
C ALA A 286 -7.89 5.58 -18.95
N THR A 287 -7.62 4.38 -19.45
CA THR A 287 -8.62 3.32 -19.70
C THR A 287 -8.06 1.98 -19.24
N VAL A 288 -8.81 1.25 -18.41
CA VAL A 288 -8.43 -0.11 -17.98
C VAL A 288 -8.70 -1.08 -19.14
N LEU A 289 -7.75 -1.98 -19.40
CA LEU A 289 -7.84 -3.01 -20.43
C LEU A 289 -7.80 -4.41 -19.79
N ASN A 290 -8.67 -5.30 -20.25
CA ASN A 290 -8.64 -6.71 -19.88
C ASN A 290 -7.75 -7.48 -20.89
N ILE A 291 -6.43 -7.51 -20.67
CA ILE A 291 -5.48 -8.17 -21.59
C ILE A 291 -4.94 -9.47 -20.98
N LYS A 292 -5.13 -10.57 -21.71
CA LYS A 292 -4.46 -11.84 -21.49
C LYS A 292 -3.23 -11.96 -22.38
N PHE A 293 -2.06 -12.01 -21.75
CA PHE A 293 -0.76 -12.34 -22.38
C PHE A 293 -0.50 -13.85 -22.29
#